data_AF-A0A8H3B1L1-F1
#
_entry.id   AF-A0A8H3B1L1-F1
#
_cell.length_a   1.000
_cell.length_b   1.000
_cell.length_c   1.000
_cell.angle_alpha   90.00
_cell.angle_beta   90.00
_cell.angle_gamma   90.00
#
_symmetry.space_group_name_H-M   'P 1'
#
loop_
_entity.id
_entity.type
_entity.pdbx_description
1 polymer ?
#
loop_
_entity_poly.entity_id
_entity_poly.type
_entity_poly.pdbx_seq_one_letter_code
_entity_poly.pdbx_strand_id
1 'polypeptide(L)'
;MACRFVKYVRGRTCGNRALVGVHHHLAHFSSQADSMIGSKILIQRLIDSSDQTWSNLEVQQTEIVTKTNNVKPPLHALIIGINKYKANLHLAAAVPDALAFKSFLADDLCIPEEQITVLLDEQAKRADLIKAFQDLARPDNGINRGDPILIYYAGHGSEIDPPPDRAANSPLVQCIVPQDTSKEAGVVPIPDFTIGALVHRISLEKGNNITLIFDCCYSAGSSRATLEDARFVDKADLPELPASPDIDFIQDALSGTPNVVDLFSLGFGLEDMDSYVMLAACGHGEVAFENRVENRGYFSSVLLKLLRSVQIDCLTYEGCIQSLPALCTRQPQNPVCKGQNIGRLFFNAKVQGASVSFIVIKPNGNDFYLQAGLSEGITPGDKYAIYANDVPDTSNASLGTLEVDVAEPFISRLKDA
;
A
#
# COMPACT_ATOMS: atom_id res chain seq x y z
N MET A 1 -18.71 -34.31 -0.70
CA MET A 1 -18.98 -32.94 -0.23
C MET A 1 -17.65 -32.23 -0.16
N ALA A 2 -17.37 -31.29 -1.07
CA ALA A 2 -16.13 -30.53 -1.05
C ALA A 2 -16.34 -29.27 -0.18
N CYS A 3 -15.43 -28.98 0.75
CA CYS A 3 -15.38 -27.68 1.41
C CYS A 3 -15.17 -26.60 0.35
N ARG A 4 -15.92 -25.51 0.42
CA ARG A 4 -15.80 -24.34 -0.46
C ARG A 4 -15.44 -23.12 0.37
N PHE A 5 -14.93 -22.10 -0.30
CA PHE A 5 -14.32 -20.94 0.33
C PHE A 5 -14.89 -19.64 -0.24
N VAL A 6 -14.89 -18.55 0.52
CA VAL A 6 -15.40 -17.25 0.04
C VAL A 6 -14.48 -16.06 0.28
N LYS A 7 -14.60 -15.03 -0.57
CA LYS A 7 -13.91 -13.73 -0.47
C LYS A 7 -14.92 -12.58 -0.64
N TYR A 8 -14.83 -11.52 0.15
CA TYR A 8 -15.75 -10.38 0.09
C TYR A 8 -15.70 -9.65 -1.26
N VAL A 9 -16.86 -9.27 -1.83
CA VAL A 9 -16.95 -8.54 -3.11
C VAL A 9 -17.87 -7.32 -2.97
N ARG A 10 -17.32 -6.14 -3.24
CA ARG A 10 -18.02 -4.84 -3.12
C ARG A 10 -18.98 -4.62 -4.30
N GLY A 11 -20.28 -4.43 -4.03
CA GLY A 11 -21.29 -4.07 -5.03
C GLY A 11 -21.65 -2.57 -5.01
N ARG A 12 -21.68 -1.91 -6.17
CA ARG A 12 -22.12 -0.50 -6.33
C ARG A 12 -23.63 -0.41 -6.55
N THR A 13 -24.31 0.52 -5.88
CA THR A 13 -25.47 1.24 -6.44
C THR A 13 -25.66 2.62 -5.80
N CYS A 14 -26.16 3.55 -6.62
CA CYS A 14 -26.30 4.99 -6.41
C CYS A 14 -27.72 5.34 -5.93
N GLY A 15 -27.88 6.33 -5.04
CA GLY A 15 -29.19 6.89 -4.68
C GLY A 15 -29.13 7.87 -3.51
N ASN A 16 -29.27 9.18 -3.82
CA ASN A 16 -29.35 10.28 -2.85
C ASN A 16 -30.70 10.35 -2.12
N ARG A 17 -30.72 10.61 -0.79
CA ARG A 17 -31.60 11.61 -0.14
C ARG A 17 -31.34 11.81 1.38
N ALA A 18 -31.07 13.09 1.70
CA ALA A 18 -31.34 13.94 2.87
C ALA A 18 -31.74 13.44 4.29
N LEU A 19 -30.91 13.87 5.27
CA LEU A 19 -31.14 14.73 6.47
C LEU A 19 -31.91 14.29 7.76
N VAL A 20 -31.36 14.82 8.88
CA VAL A 20 -31.88 15.01 10.27
C VAL A 20 -31.90 13.74 11.15
N GLY A 21 -31.50 13.67 12.43
CA GLY A 21 -31.02 14.58 13.47
C GLY A 21 -31.44 14.00 14.84
N VAL A 22 -30.73 14.39 15.92
CA VAL A 22 -31.08 14.32 17.36
C VAL A 22 -30.43 13.22 18.25
N HIS A 23 -29.90 13.73 19.37
CA HIS A 23 -29.22 13.17 20.55
C HIS A 23 -30.05 12.19 21.42
N HIS A 24 -29.39 11.23 22.13
CA HIS A 24 -29.06 11.30 23.58
C HIS A 24 -28.60 9.93 24.19
N HIS A 25 -27.43 9.97 24.86
CA HIS A 25 -27.04 9.45 26.20
C HIS A 25 -27.40 8.04 26.78
N LEU A 26 -26.34 7.45 27.40
CA LEU A 26 -26.25 6.57 28.60
C LEU A 26 -26.53 5.06 28.39
N ALA A 27 -25.93 4.08 29.09
CA ALA A 27 -24.75 3.92 29.94
C ALA A 27 -24.62 2.41 30.31
N HIS A 28 -23.39 1.95 30.55
CA HIS A 28 -22.89 0.81 31.38
C HIS A 28 -23.79 -0.32 31.94
N PHE A 29 -23.31 -1.58 31.83
CA PHE A 29 -22.84 -2.55 32.88
C PHE A 29 -22.79 -3.98 32.26
N SER A 30 -21.67 -4.73 32.20
CA SER A 30 -21.06 -5.64 33.23
C SER A 30 -22.04 -6.76 33.68
N SER A 31 -21.77 -8.07 33.76
CA SER A 31 -20.54 -8.88 34.01
C SER A 31 -20.75 -10.40 33.76
N GLN A 32 -19.65 -11.11 33.44
CA GLN A 32 -19.13 -12.41 33.92
C GLN A 32 -19.91 -13.76 33.95
N ALA A 33 -19.08 -14.82 33.76
CA ALA A 33 -19.13 -16.22 34.27
C ALA A 33 -19.94 -17.24 33.44
N ASP A 34 -19.57 -18.52 33.26
CA ASP A 34 -18.38 -19.31 33.62
C ASP A 34 -18.41 -20.66 32.85
N SER A 35 -17.22 -21.24 32.73
CA SER A 35 -16.79 -22.66 32.55
C SER A 35 -17.70 -23.82 32.08
N MET A 36 -17.10 -24.60 31.16
CA MET A 36 -17.02 -26.07 31.04
C MET A 36 -18.28 -26.95 31.12
N ILE A 37 -18.43 -27.84 30.12
CA ILE A 37 -18.43 -29.33 30.23
C ILE A 37 -19.03 -29.89 28.93
N GLY A 38 -18.27 -30.76 28.26
CA GLY A 38 -18.76 -31.50 27.09
C GLY A 38 -19.78 -32.56 27.48
N SER A 39 -20.72 -32.85 26.58
CA SER A 39 -21.36 -34.17 26.44
C SER A 39 -22.14 -34.28 25.14
N LYS A 40 -21.95 -35.43 24.49
CA LYS A 40 -22.71 -36.00 23.38
C LYS A 40 -24.22 -35.78 23.52
N ILE A 41 -24.91 -35.43 22.43
CA ILE A 41 -26.35 -35.69 22.30
C ILE A 41 -26.61 -36.59 21.10
N LEU A 42 -27.32 -37.66 21.45
CA LEU A 42 -27.85 -38.76 20.68
C LEU A 42 -29.00 -38.25 19.80
N ILE A 43 -28.98 -38.56 18.49
CA ILE A 43 -30.10 -38.26 17.60
C ILE A 43 -31.17 -39.35 17.81
N GLN A 44 -32.28 -39.01 18.46
CA GLN A 44 -33.51 -39.79 18.43
C GLN A 44 -34.52 -39.09 17.52
N ARG A 45 -34.96 -39.83 16.51
CA ARG A 45 -35.89 -39.47 15.44
C ARG A 45 -37.31 -39.33 16.01
N LEU A 46 -37.97 -38.18 15.81
CA LEU A 46 -39.42 -38.06 15.88
C LEU A 46 -39.90 -37.43 14.57
N ILE A 47 -40.71 -38.20 13.85
CA ILE A 47 -41.46 -37.77 12.67
C ILE A 47 -42.80 -37.29 13.22
N ASP A 48 -43.12 -36.02 13.03
CA ASP A 48 -44.48 -35.52 13.21
C ASP A 48 -45.14 -35.29 11.86
N SER A 49 -46.39 -35.74 11.81
CA SER A 49 -47.29 -35.70 10.67
C SER A 49 -48.22 -34.49 10.73
N SER A 50 -48.63 -34.09 9.52
CA SER A 50 -49.89 -33.44 9.11
C SER A 50 -50.00 -31.90 9.14
N ASP A 51 -50.25 -31.40 7.92
CA ASP A 51 -51.16 -30.34 7.49
C ASP A 51 -51.18 -28.97 8.19
N GLN A 52 -50.88 -27.91 7.43
CA GLN A 52 -51.89 -26.98 6.90
C GLN A 52 -51.25 -25.84 6.09
N THR A 53 -51.89 -25.52 4.96
CA THR A 53 -51.66 -24.35 4.11
C THR A 53 -52.30 -23.10 4.73
N TRP A 54 -51.60 -21.96 4.80
CA TRP A 54 -52.20 -20.62 4.64
C TRP A 54 -51.19 -19.62 4.07
N SER A 55 -51.59 -19.07 2.92
CA SER A 55 -51.03 -17.92 2.21
C SER A 55 -51.33 -16.59 2.90
N ASN A 56 -50.48 -15.60 2.60
CA ASN A 56 -50.62 -14.15 2.80
C ASN A 56 -50.33 -13.57 4.19
N LEU A 57 -49.08 -13.12 4.35
CA LEU A 57 -48.76 -11.93 5.14
C LEU A 57 -47.93 -11.00 4.24
N GLU A 58 -48.49 -9.82 3.96
CA GLU A 58 -47.78 -8.74 3.27
C GLU A 58 -46.50 -8.41 4.04
N VAL A 59 -45.35 -8.63 3.40
CA VAL A 59 -44.07 -8.14 3.90
C VAL A 59 -44.08 -6.63 3.73
N GLN A 60 -44.33 -5.91 4.81
CA GLN A 60 -43.90 -4.52 4.89
C GLN A 60 -42.39 -4.50 4.70
N GLN A 61 -41.94 -3.84 3.62
CA GLN A 61 -40.54 -3.55 3.37
C GLN A 61 -40.02 -2.70 4.54
N THR A 62 -39.41 -3.36 5.52
CA THR A 62 -38.56 -2.69 6.49
C THR A 62 -37.25 -2.39 5.79
N GLU A 63 -37.08 -1.17 5.29
CA GLU A 63 -35.76 -0.68 4.90
C GLU A 63 -34.87 -0.65 6.14
N ILE A 64 -34.01 -1.65 6.27
CA ILE A 64 -32.88 -1.58 7.19
C ILE A 64 -31.86 -0.67 6.54
N VAL A 65 -31.88 0.61 6.94
CA VAL A 65 -30.81 1.56 6.64
C VAL A 65 -29.62 1.22 7.55
N THR A 66 -28.77 0.30 7.12
CA THR A 66 -27.41 0.22 7.65
C THR A 66 -26.63 1.40 7.08
N LYS A 67 -26.31 2.38 7.93
CA LYS A 67 -25.23 3.32 7.63
C LYS A 67 -23.95 2.50 7.53
N THR A 68 -23.60 2.05 6.33
CA THR A 68 -22.21 1.78 6.00
C THR A 68 -21.47 3.07 6.31
N ASN A 69 -20.55 3.06 7.26
CA ASN A 69 -19.50 4.06 7.23
C ASN A 69 -18.73 3.78 5.95
N ASN A 70 -19.13 4.47 4.89
CA ASN A 70 -18.61 4.44 3.53
C ASN A 70 -17.23 5.11 3.52
N VAL A 71 -16.40 4.79 4.51
CA VAL A 71 -15.12 5.41 4.77
C VAL A 71 -14.17 4.76 3.80
N LYS A 72 -13.89 5.50 2.72
CA LYS A 72 -12.78 5.21 1.82
C LYS A 72 -11.52 5.00 2.70
N PRO A 73 -10.73 3.94 2.46
CA PRO A 73 -9.46 3.80 3.18
C PRO A 73 -8.66 5.10 3.02
N PRO A 74 -8.10 5.67 4.09
CA PRO A 74 -7.54 7.03 4.07
C PRO A 74 -6.18 7.14 3.36
N LEU A 75 -5.69 6.07 2.72
CA LEU A 75 -4.38 6.05 2.09
C LEU A 75 -4.37 6.83 0.78
N HIS A 76 -3.43 7.75 0.66
CA HIS A 76 -3.10 8.42 -0.60
C HIS A 76 -1.75 7.92 -1.11
N ALA A 77 -1.62 7.81 -2.43
CA ALA A 77 -0.41 7.29 -3.04
C ALA A 77 0.09 8.12 -4.22
N LEU A 78 1.42 8.23 -4.32
CA LEU A 78 2.14 8.70 -5.50
C LEU A 78 3.01 7.54 -6.01
N ILE A 79 2.71 7.05 -7.21
CA ILE A 79 3.35 5.88 -7.82
C ILE A 79 4.11 6.33 -9.07
N ILE A 80 5.42 6.15 -9.08
CA ILE A 80 6.31 6.60 -10.16
C ILE A 80 7.03 5.39 -10.76
N GLY A 81 6.99 5.28 -12.09
CA GLY A 81 7.69 4.23 -12.83
C GLY A 81 8.29 4.78 -14.12
N ILE A 82 9.60 4.65 -14.30
CA ILE A 82 10.29 5.23 -15.46
C ILE A 82 11.11 4.16 -16.17
N ASN A 83 10.65 3.77 -17.35
CA ASN A 83 11.40 2.94 -18.28
C ASN A 83 12.11 3.78 -19.34
N LYS A 84 11.44 4.82 -19.84
CA LYS A 84 11.85 5.55 -21.05
C LYS A 84 12.52 6.88 -20.75
N TYR A 85 13.83 6.85 -20.48
CA TYR A 85 14.64 8.05 -20.30
C TYR A 85 15.02 8.74 -21.61
N LYS A 86 15.05 10.08 -21.63
CA LYS A 86 15.58 10.85 -22.77
C LYS A 86 17.06 10.57 -23.03
N ALA A 87 17.82 10.22 -22.00
CA ALA A 87 19.23 9.86 -22.08
C ALA A 87 19.50 8.50 -22.78
N ASN A 88 18.47 7.84 -23.33
CA ASN A 88 18.55 6.51 -23.98
C ASN A 88 19.09 5.39 -23.07
N LEU A 89 18.98 5.56 -21.75
CA LEU A 89 19.28 4.55 -20.74
C LEU A 89 17.96 3.92 -20.28
N HIS A 90 17.46 2.97 -21.07
CA HIS A 90 16.11 2.44 -20.86
C HIS A 90 16.08 1.25 -19.89
N LEU A 91 15.03 1.22 -19.08
CA LEU A 91 14.64 0.08 -18.25
C LEU A 91 13.43 -0.64 -18.88
N ALA A 92 13.15 -1.85 -18.43
CA ALA A 92 12.01 -2.66 -18.88
C ALA A 92 10.95 -2.83 -17.79
N ALA A 93 11.36 -2.90 -16.52
CA ALA A 93 10.49 -3.37 -15.44
C ALA A 93 9.95 -2.28 -14.50
N ALA A 94 10.47 -1.04 -14.55
CA ALA A 94 10.05 0.03 -13.64
C ALA A 94 8.58 0.44 -13.81
N VAL A 95 8.11 0.62 -15.05
CA VAL A 95 6.68 0.86 -15.32
C VAL A 95 5.81 -0.34 -14.93
N PRO A 96 6.17 -1.59 -15.30
CA PRO A 96 5.44 -2.76 -14.83
C PRO A 96 5.37 -2.91 -13.30
N ASP A 97 6.41 -2.56 -12.56
CA ASP A 97 6.37 -2.57 -11.08
C ASP A 97 5.44 -1.49 -10.52
N ALA A 98 5.53 -0.26 -11.05
CA ALA A 98 4.63 0.83 -10.68
C ALA A 98 3.15 0.45 -10.88
N LEU A 99 2.82 -0.16 -12.02
CA LEU A 99 1.47 -0.67 -12.27
C LEU A 99 1.06 -1.81 -11.34
N ALA A 100 2.01 -2.67 -10.93
CA ALA A 100 1.74 -3.75 -9.99
C ALA A 100 1.45 -3.22 -8.56
N PHE A 101 2.15 -2.16 -8.14
CA PHE A 101 1.82 -1.44 -6.90
C PHE A 101 0.49 -0.72 -7.00
N LYS A 102 0.19 -0.06 -8.12
CA LYS A 102 -1.12 0.58 -8.35
C LYS A 102 -2.25 -0.45 -8.19
N SER A 103 -2.12 -1.61 -8.83
CA SER A 103 -3.08 -2.71 -8.73
C SER A 103 -3.19 -3.24 -7.29
N PHE A 104 -2.06 -3.42 -6.58
CA PHE A 104 -2.11 -3.80 -5.17
C PHE A 104 -2.92 -2.81 -4.33
N LEU A 105 -2.71 -1.51 -4.50
CA LEU A 105 -3.47 -0.50 -3.76
C LEU A 105 -4.96 -0.51 -4.14
N ALA A 106 -5.28 -0.50 -5.43
CA ALA A 106 -6.65 -0.39 -5.90
C ALA A 106 -7.46 -1.67 -5.65
N ASP A 107 -6.87 -2.83 -5.95
CA ASP A 107 -7.56 -4.12 -5.99
C ASP A 107 -7.47 -4.85 -4.65
N ASP A 108 -6.28 -4.88 -4.02
CA ASP A 108 -6.05 -5.61 -2.78
C ASP A 108 -6.30 -4.75 -1.53
N LEU A 109 -6.08 -3.43 -1.58
CA LEU A 109 -6.35 -2.52 -0.46
C LEU A 109 -7.61 -1.66 -0.64
N CYS A 110 -8.32 -1.83 -1.76
CA CYS A 110 -9.54 -1.07 -2.08
C CYS A 110 -9.36 0.46 -2.01
N ILE A 111 -8.15 0.95 -2.29
CA ILE A 111 -7.86 2.39 -2.35
C ILE A 111 -8.55 2.97 -3.58
N PRO A 112 -9.37 4.04 -3.42
CA PRO A 112 -10.01 4.70 -4.55
C PRO A 112 -8.98 5.24 -5.55
N GLU A 113 -9.26 5.09 -6.84
CA GLU A 113 -8.38 5.56 -7.93
C GLU A 113 -8.06 7.05 -7.83
N GLU A 114 -9.01 7.87 -7.36
CA GLU A 114 -8.79 9.30 -7.13
C GLU A 114 -7.77 9.61 -6.02
N GLN A 115 -7.41 8.63 -5.18
CA GLN A 115 -6.38 8.74 -4.14
C GLN A 115 -5.01 8.23 -4.61
N ILE A 116 -4.90 7.73 -5.85
CA ILE A 116 -3.67 7.17 -6.42
C ILE A 116 -3.23 8.03 -7.62
N THR A 117 -2.19 8.82 -7.43
CA THR A 117 -1.52 9.53 -8.53
C THR A 117 -0.45 8.63 -9.13
N VAL A 118 -0.44 8.48 -10.46
CA VAL A 118 0.55 7.65 -11.17
C VAL A 118 1.28 8.50 -12.22
N LEU A 119 2.61 8.49 -12.19
CA LEU A 119 3.46 9.15 -13.18
C LEU A 119 4.36 8.11 -13.86
N LEU A 120 4.14 7.89 -15.15
CA LEU A 120 4.87 6.91 -15.95
C LEU A 120 5.64 7.57 -17.08
N ASP A 121 6.86 7.09 -17.32
CA ASP A 121 7.69 7.49 -18.47
C ASP A 121 7.69 9.01 -18.70
N GLU A 122 7.17 9.48 -19.85
CA GLU A 122 7.19 10.89 -20.26
C GLU A 122 6.39 11.83 -19.33
N GLN A 123 5.59 11.29 -18.39
CA GLN A 123 4.90 12.05 -17.35
C GLN A 123 5.77 12.28 -16.10
N ALA A 124 6.85 11.52 -15.95
CA ALA A 124 7.74 11.56 -14.78
C ALA A 124 8.94 12.49 -15.00
N LYS A 125 8.68 13.70 -15.51
CA LYS A 125 9.70 14.75 -15.67
C LYS A 125 10.04 15.37 -14.33
N ARG A 126 11.21 15.99 -14.22
CA ARG A 126 11.70 16.61 -12.98
C ARG A 126 10.67 17.55 -12.34
N ALA A 127 10.11 18.46 -13.14
CA ALA A 127 9.13 19.43 -12.67
C ALA A 127 7.82 18.75 -12.22
N ASP A 128 7.36 17.73 -12.95
CA ASP A 128 6.13 17.00 -12.65
C ASP A 128 6.27 16.16 -11.37
N LEU A 129 7.44 15.53 -11.16
CA LEU A 129 7.77 14.83 -9.92
C LEU A 129 7.74 15.81 -8.73
N ILE A 130 8.49 16.91 -8.80
CA ILE A 130 8.52 17.92 -7.72
C ILE A 130 7.11 18.43 -7.41
N LYS A 131 6.33 18.74 -8.46
CA LYS A 131 4.95 19.18 -8.32
C LYS A 131 4.09 18.13 -7.60
N ALA A 132 4.22 16.85 -7.94
CA ALA A 132 3.45 15.78 -7.31
C ALA A 132 3.75 15.64 -5.81
N PHE A 133 5.02 15.77 -5.40
CA PHE A 133 5.38 15.83 -3.99
C PHE A 133 4.76 17.06 -3.28
N GLN A 134 4.83 18.24 -3.91
CA GLN A 134 4.21 19.46 -3.37
C GLN A 134 2.69 19.34 -3.26
N ASP A 135 2.04 18.68 -4.22
CA ASP A 135 0.60 18.48 -4.23
C ASP A 135 0.14 17.60 -3.05
N LEU A 136 0.96 16.66 -2.56
CA LEU A 136 0.69 15.89 -1.34
C LEU A 136 0.68 16.76 -0.07
N ALA A 137 1.51 17.82 -0.04
CA ALA A 137 1.59 18.75 1.10
C ALA A 137 0.48 19.81 1.10
N ARG A 138 -0.29 19.99 0.02
CA ARG A 138 -1.33 21.02 -0.05
C ARG A 138 -2.39 20.83 1.06
N PRO A 139 -2.80 21.88 1.78
CA PRO A 139 -3.80 21.77 2.85
C PRO A 139 -5.12 21.15 2.38
N ASP A 140 -5.64 21.60 1.23
CA ASP A 140 -6.99 21.29 0.75
C ASP A 140 -7.02 20.23 -0.37
N ASN A 141 -6.27 19.14 -0.21
CA ASN A 141 -6.18 18.05 -1.19
C ASN A 141 -6.93 16.76 -0.77
N GLY A 142 -7.69 16.80 0.32
CA GLY A 142 -8.44 15.66 0.85
C GLY A 142 -7.63 14.71 1.74
N ILE A 143 -6.33 14.94 1.92
CA ILE A 143 -5.48 14.19 2.85
C ILE A 143 -5.58 14.83 4.23
N ASN A 144 -6.10 14.09 5.22
CA ASN A 144 -6.17 14.59 6.60
C ASN A 144 -4.87 14.32 7.34
N ARG A 145 -4.64 15.08 8.42
CA ARG A 145 -3.48 14.86 9.28
C ARG A 145 -3.52 13.46 9.90
N GLY A 146 -2.46 12.70 9.70
CA GLY A 146 -2.27 11.32 10.15
C GLY A 146 -2.78 10.27 9.15
N ASP A 147 -3.40 10.67 8.05
CA ASP A 147 -3.73 9.75 6.96
C ASP A 147 -2.43 9.19 6.36
N PRO A 148 -2.40 7.89 6.02
CA PRO A 148 -1.19 7.30 5.46
C PRO A 148 -0.93 7.83 4.05
N ILE A 149 0.34 8.06 3.73
CA ILE A 149 0.81 8.48 2.42
C ILE A 149 1.88 7.50 1.95
N LEU A 150 1.69 6.88 0.78
CA LEU A 150 2.68 6.01 0.15
C LEU A 150 3.29 6.73 -1.06
N ILE A 151 4.62 6.80 -1.11
CA ILE A 151 5.35 7.25 -2.29
C ILE A 151 6.20 6.08 -2.77
N TYR A 152 5.88 5.56 -3.95
CA TYR A 152 6.60 4.47 -4.60
C TYR A 152 7.35 5.01 -5.83
N TYR A 153 8.61 4.63 -5.97
CA TYR A 153 9.44 4.95 -7.13
C TYR A 153 10.17 3.71 -7.63
N ALA A 154 10.05 3.46 -8.92
CA ALA A 154 10.92 2.56 -9.68
C ALA A 154 11.53 3.30 -10.87
N GLY A 155 12.83 3.14 -11.03
CA GLY A 155 13.60 3.82 -12.07
C GLY A 155 15.09 3.80 -11.76
N HIS A 156 15.86 4.62 -12.46
CA HIS A 156 17.27 4.83 -12.20
C HIS A 156 17.53 5.72 -10.98
N GLY A 157 18.40 5.26 -10.09
CA GLY A 157 19.09 6.13 -9.13
C GLY A 157 20.53 6.43 -9.57
N SER A 158 21.19 7.32 -8.84
CA SER A 158 22.60 7.64 -9.05
C SER A 158 23.25 8.24 -7.79
N GLU A 159 24.58 8.29 -7.80
CA GLU A 159 25.41 9.02 -6.84
C GLU A 159 26.25 10.01 -7.64
N ILE A 160 26.03 11.30 -7.41
CA ILE A 160 26.69 12.39 -8.14
C ILE A 160 27.54 13.24 -7.20
N ASP A 161 28.46 14.01 -7.79
CA ASP A 161 29.30 14.92 -7.01
C ASP A 161 28.44 15.99 -6.31
N PRO A 162 28.81 16.39 -5.08
CA PRO A 162 28.06 17.38 -4.32
C PRO A 162 28.04 18.74 -5.05
N PRO A 163 27.02 19.59 -4.80
CA PRO A 163 26.98 20.95 -5.30
C PRO A 163 28.29 21.73 -5.01
N PRO A 164 28.72 22.65 -5.90
CA PRO A 164 30.02 23.32 -5.80
C PRO A 164 30.16 24.25 -4.58
N ASP A 165 29.04 24.65 -3.98
CA ASP A 165 28.96 25.41 -2.72
C ASP A 165 29.17 24.54 -1.47
N ARG A 166 29.37 23.22 -1.63
CA ARG A 166 29.74 22.33 -0.53
C ARG A 166 31.26 22.27 -0.29
N ALA A 167 31.64 21.82 0.91
CA ALA A 167 33.02 21.51 1.23
C ALA A 167 33.58 20.44 0.26
N ALA A 168 34.81 20.64 -0.21
CA ALA A 168 35.47 19.83 -1.25
C ALA A 168 35.55 18.32 -0.94
N ASN A 169 35.36 17.90 0.31
CA ASN A 169 35.40 16.50 0.75
C ASN A 169 34.02 15.96 1.18
N SER A 170 32.94 16.59 0.71
CA SER A 170 31.58 16.11 1.03
C SER A 170 31.32 14.75 0.36
N PRO A 171 30.53 13.86 1.00
CA PRO A 171 30.14 12.60 0.37
C PRO A 171 29.35 12.85 -0.91
N LEU A 172 29.32 11.84 -1.79
CA LEU A 172 28.47 11.83 -2.97
C LEU A 172 27.00 12.00 -2.57
N VAL A 173 26.24 12.62 -3.46
CA VAL A 173 24.82 12.90 -3.28
C VAL A 173 24.00 11.84 -4.00
N GLN A 174 23.14 11.16 -3.24
CA GLN A 174 22.21 10.19 -3.79
C GLN A 174 21.08 10.93 -4.51
N CYS A 175 20.67 10.43 -5.68
CA CYS A 175 19.63 11.05 -6.49
C CYS A 175 18.68 10.00 -7.08
N ILE A 176 17.42 10.38 -7.24
CA ILE A 176 16.55 9.74 -8.25
C ILE A 176 16.74 10.46 -9.59
N VAL A 177 16.62 9.72 -10.69
CA VAL A 177 16.76 10.28 -12.04
C VAL A 177 15.37 10.46 -12.66
N PRO A 178 14.92 11.71 -12.89
CA PRO A 178 13.72 11.99 -13.68
C PRO A 178 13.86 11.62 -15.15
N GLN A 179 12.73 11.44 -15.83
CA GLN A 179 12.68 11.02 -17.22
C GLN A 179 13.42 11.97 -18.19
N ASP A 180 13.34 13.27 -17.94
CA ASP A 180 13.86 14.33 -18.80
C ASP A 180 15.24 14.86 -18.37
N THR A 181 15.91 14.17 -17.45
CA THR A 181 17.30 14.45 -17.08
C THR A 181 18.18 14.49 -18.32
N SER A 182 18.91 15.59 -18.53
CA SER A 182 19.70 15.81 -19.73
C SER A 182 20.77 16.87 -19.48
N LYS A 183 21.98 16.58 -19.95
CA LYS A 183 23.09 17.54 -19.96
C LYS A 183 22.84 18.70 -20.90
N GLU A 184 22.29 18.41 -22.06
CA GLU A 184 22.02 19.37 -23.13
C GLU A 184 20.93 20.37 -22.72
N ALA A 185 19.89 19.88 -22.05
CA ALA A 185 18.79 20.72 -21.55
C ALA A 185 19.05 21.30 -20.16
N GLY A 186 20.14 20.93 -19.49
CA GLY A 186 20.47 21.36 -18.13
C GLY A 186 19.49 20.87 -17.05
N VAL A 187 18.75 19.79 -17.32
CA VAL A 187 17.80 19.21 -16.36
C VAL A 187 18.54 18.21 -15.50
N VAL A 188 18.73 18.56 -14.22
CA VAL A 188 19.48 17.75 -13.26
C VAL A 188 18.65 16.67 -12.57
N PRO A 189 19.27 15.59 -12.06
CA PRO A 189 18.63 14.65 -11.14
C PRO A 189 17.98 15.35 -9.93
N ILE A 190 17.15 14.62 -9.17
CA ILE A 190 16.58 15.15 -7.92
C ILE A 190 17.40 14.58 -6.76
N PRO A 191 18.15 15.43 -6.03
CA PRO A 191 18.90 15.02 -4.85
C PRO A 191 18.04 14.49 -3.72
N ASP A 192 18.61 13.58 -2.92
CA ASP A 192 17.99 13.03 -1.73
C ASP A 192 17.60 14.09 -0.71
N PHE A 193 18.41 15.15 -0.53
CA PHE A 193 18.06 16.28 0.33
C PHE A 193 16.87 17.10 -0.21
N THR A 194 16.67 17.17 -1.52
CA THR A 194 15.48 17.79 -2.12
C THR A 194 14.25 16.93 -1.83
N ILE A 195 14.33 15.61 -2.02
CA ILE A 195 13.23 14.69 -1.65
C ILE A 195 12.96 14.78 -0.14
N GLY A 196 14.01 14.80 0.68
CA GLY A 196 13.95 14.98 2.12
C GLY A 196 13.18 16.23 2.53
N ALA A 197 13.49 17.38 1.93
CA ALA A 197 12.78 18.63 2.16
C ALA A 197 11.30 18.57 1.77
N LEU A 198 11.01 17.98 0.60
CA LEU A 198 9.64 17.79 0.12
C LEU A 198 8.83 16.89 1.07
N VAL A 199 9.39 15.76 1.49
CA VAL A 199 8.74 14.84 2.42
C VAL A 199 8.62 15.44 3.81
N HIS A 200 9.62 16.21 4.26
CA HIS A 200 9.54 16.96 5.50
C HIS A 200 8.36 17.93 5.48
N ARG A 201 8.16 18.68 4.38
CA ARG A 201 7.00 19.56 4.22
C ARG A 201 5.68 18.79 4.27
N ILE A 202 5.58 17.63 3.61
CA ILE A 202 4.40 16.76 3.72
C ILE A 202 4.18 16.37 5.19
N SER A 203 5.23 16.04 5.93
CA SER A 203 5.11 15.62 7.33
C SER A 203 4.64 16.74 8.27
N LEU A 204 5.03 17.99 8.01
CA LEU A 204 4.57 19.15 8.77
C LEU A 204 3.05 19.35 8.60
N GLU A 205 2.57 19.22 7.36
CA GLU A 205 1.16 19.44 7.00
C GLU A 205 0.26 18.24 7.33
N LYS A 206 0.72 17.03 7.02
CA LYS A 206 -0.08 15.79 7.02
C LYS A 206 0.33 14.81 8.11
N GLY A 207 1.40 15.05 8.85
CA GLY A 207 1.94 14.13 9.85
C GLY A 207 2.87 13.07 9.27
N ASN A 208 3.48 12.26 10.13
CA ASN A 208 4.58 11.36 9.77
C ASN A 208 4.17 9.94 9.36
N ASN A 209 2.92 9.72 8.94
CA ASN A 209 2.48 8.41 8.44
C ASN A 209 2.82 8.26 6.96
N ILE A 210 4.10 8.49 6.63
CA ILE A 210 4.61 8.53 5.25
C ILE A 210 5.51 7.32 5.04
N THR A 211 5.25 6.57 3.97
CA THR A 211 6.06 5.44 3.53
C THR A 211 6.71 5.78 2.20
N LEU A 212 8.03 5.69 2.13
CA LEU A 212 8.79 5.78 0.89
C LEU A 212 9.23 4.38 0.48
N ILE A 213 9.02 4.00 -0.77
CA ILE A 213 9.50 2.73 -1.34
C ILE A 213 10.30 3.04 -2.61
N PHE A 214 11.60 2.80 -2.57
CA PHE A 214 12.52 3.05 -3.68
C PHE A 214 13.05 1.72 -4.23
N ASP A 215 12.60 1.36 -5.44
CA ASP A 215 13.18 0.28 -6.24
C ASP A 215 14.14 0.83 -7.29
N CYS A 216 15.25 1.36 -6.77
CA CYS A 216 16.40 1.90 -7.51
C CYS A 216 17.67 1.71 -6.68
N CYS A 217 18.84 1.96 -7.29
CA CYS A 217 20.12 1.97 -6.58
C CYS A 217 20.81 3.33 -6.70
N TYR A 218 21.47 3.73 -5.63
CA TYR A 218 22.18 5.01 -5.57
C TYR A 218 23.67 4.83 -5.82
N SER A 219 24.24 3.67 -5.54
CA SER A 219 25.67 3.40 -5.69
C SER A 219 25.89 2.14 -6.52
N ALA A 220 26.80 2.17 -7.48
CA ALA A 220 27.41 0.96 -8.00
C ALA A 220 28.85 0.97 -7.49
N GLY A 221 29.21 0.04 -6.59
CA GLY A 221 30.59 -0.09 -6.13
C GLY A 221 31.58 -0.13 -7.30
N SER A 222 32.86 0.18 -7.05
CA SER A 222 33.97 0.51 -8.00
C SER A 222 34.19 -0.34 -9.28
N SER A 223 33.37 -1.34 -9.60
CA SER A 223 33.45 -2.12 -10.84
C SER A 223 32.60 -1.47 -11.96
N ARG A 224 33.29 -0.63 -12.74
CA ARG A 224 32.84 0.23 -13.85
C ARG A 224 32.37 -0.53 -15.11
N ALA A 225 31.47 -1.49 -14.96
CA ALA A 225 30.74 -2.06 -16.08
C ALA A 225 29.28 -1.61 -15.96
N THR A 226 28.68 -1.15 -17.06
CA THR A 226 27.23 -1.05 -17.19
C THR A 226 26.65 -2.42 -16.90
N LEU A 227 26.21 -2.61 -15.66
CA LEU A 227 25.57 -3.85 -15.24
C LEU A 227 24.24 -3.87 -15.97
N GLU A 228 24.12 -4.74 -16.98
CA GLU A 228 22.84 -4.96 -17.65
C GLU A 228 21.75 -5.19 -16.59
N ASP A 229 20.61 -4.55 -16.77
CA ASP A 229 19.45 -4.62 -15.88
C ASP A 229 19.60 -3.88 -14.54
N ALA A 230 20.70 -3.15 -14.32
CA ALA A 230 20.84 -2.32 -13.13
C ALA A 230 19.96 -1.07 -13.21
N ARG A 231 19.33 -0.74 -12.08
CA ARG A 231 18.56 0.49 -11.88
C ARG A 231 19.45 1.66 -11.44
N PHE A 232 20.56 1.84 -12.14
CA PHE A 232 21.60 2.81 -11.84
C PHE A 232 22.07 3.55 -13.11
N VAL A 233 22.41 4.83 -12.98
CA VAL A 233 23.09 5.62 -14.01
C VAL A 233 24.39 6.19 -13.44
N ASP A 234 25.48 6.07 -14.17
CA ASP A 234 26.77 6.63 -13.75
C ASP A 234 26.74 8.16 -13.80
N LYS A 235 27.35 8.82 -12.81
CA LYS A 235 27.45 10.29 -12.78
C LYS A 235 28.10 10.87 -14.04
N ALA A 236 28.98 10.12 -14.70
CA ALA A 236 29.59 10.51 -15.95
C ALA A 236 28.57 10.73 -17.07
N ASP A 237 27.36 10.17 -16.98
CA ASP A 237 26.26 10.34 -17.93
C ASP A 237 25.24 11.39 -17.50
N LEU A 238 25.38 11.95 -16.30
CA LEU A 238 24.45 12.94 -15.72
C LEU A 238 25.04 14.35 -15.69
N PRO A 239 24.21 15.40 -15.76
CA PRO A 239 24.66 16.77 -15.51
C PRO A 239 25.10 16.95 -14.04
N GLU A 240 26.06 17.85 -13.83
CA GLU A 240 26.48 18.28 -12.49
C GLU A 240 25.38 19.07 -11.78
N LEU A 241 25.34 18.98 -10.44
CA LEU A 241 24.42 19.79 -9.65
C LEU A 241 24.85 21.26 -9.68
N PRO A 242 23.92 22.21 -9.89
CA PRO A 242 24.22 23.63 -9.73
C PRO A 242 24.46 23.95 -8.25
N ALA A 243 25.02 25.14 -7.97
CA ALA A 243 25.10 25.65 -6.61
C ALA A 243 23.70 25.80 -6.01
N SER A 244 23.52 25.37 -4.75
CA SER A 244 22.26 25.47 -4.01
C SER A 244 21.01 25.03 -4.83
N PRO A 245 20.97 23.79 -5.35
CA PRO A 245 19.84 23.33 -6.15
C PRO A 245 18.56 23.31 -5.31
N ASP A 246 17.44 23.73 -5.92
CA ASP A 246 16.11 23.69 -5.30
C ASP A 246 15.97 24.47 -3.98
N ILE A 247 16.85 25.46 -3.75
CA ILE A 247 16.96 26.19 -2.47
C ILE A 247 15.64 26.76 -1.96
N ASP A 248 14.76 27.20 -2.85
CA ASP A 248 13.44 27.74 -2.50
C ASP A 248 12.58 26.70 -1.77
N PHE A 249 12.57 25.45 -2.23
CA PHE A 249 11.80 24.37 -1.60
C PHE A 249 12.40 23.99 -0.25
N ILE A 250 13.72 23.99 -0.16
CA ILE A 250 14.41 23.61 1.07
C ILE A 250 14.22 24.72 2.12
N GLN A 251 14.36 25.99 1.75
CA GLN A 251 14.09 27.11 2.65
C GLN A 251 12.63 27.14 3.11
N ASP A 252 11.65 26.90 2.22
CA ASP A 252 10.24 26.80 2.62
C ASP A 252 10.02 25.67 3.64
N ALA A 253 10.58 24.49 3.39
CA ALA A 253 10.48 23.35 4.31
C ALA A 253 11.10 23.66 5.69
N LEU A 254 12.18 24.45 5.73
CA LEU A 254 12.89 24.82 6.96
C LEU A 254 12.29 26.02 7.71
N SER A 255 11.49 26.85 7.05
CA SER A 255 10.93 28.09 7.62
C SER A 255 9.99 27.86 8.82
N GLY A 256 9.56 26.61 9.04
CA GLY A 256 8.74 26.19 10.19
C GLY A 256 9.48 25.40 11.28
N THR A 257 10.78 25.14 11.13
CA THR A 257 11.55 24.28 12.05
C THR A 257 12.69 25.03 12.74
N PRO A 258 12.61 25.28 14.06
CA PRO A 258 13.64 26.03 14.78
C PRO A 258 14.98 25.30 14.96
N ASN A 259 15.08 24.00 14.61
CA ASN A 259 16.23 23.14 15.00
C ASN A 259 16.94 22.41 13.86
N VAL A 260 16.58 22.62 12.58
CA VAL A 260 17.31 22.00 11.46
C VAL A 260 18.41 22.97 11.01
N VAL A 261 19.64 22.68 11.43
CA VAL A 261 20.81 23.56 11.23
C VAL A 261 21.52 23.28 9.89
N ASP A 262 21.27 22.11 9.28
CA ASP A 262 21.89 21.69 8.02
C ASP A 262 20.86 21.10 7.05
N LEU A 263 20.77 21.70 5.86
CA LEU A 263 19.86 21.30 4.78
C LEU A 263 20.12 19.86 4.30
N PHE A 264 21.36 19.39 4.43
CA PHE A 264 21.75 18.02 4.05
C PHE A 264 21.44 16.99 5.13
N SER A 265 21.08 17.45 6.33
CA SER A 265 20.43 16.63 7.34
C SER A 265 18.97 16.28 7.01
N LEU A 266 18.54 16.46 5.75
CA LEU A 266 17.26 15.97 5.26
C LEU A 266 17.42 14.82 4.25
N GLY A 267 18.64 14.50 3.79
CA GLY A 267 18.90 13.43 2.82
C GLY A 267 18.65 12.01 3.34
N PHE A 268 18.71 11.02 2.44
CA PHE A 268 18.47 9.60 2.75
C PHE A 268 19.59 8.94 3.59
N GLY A 269 20.68 9.69 3.82
CA GLY A 269 21.81 9.28 4.64
C GLY A 269 21.55 9.30 6.15
N LEU A 270 20.47 9.89 6.63
CA LEU A 270 20.15 9.89 8.07
C LEU A 270 19.23 8.74 8.46
N GLU A 271 19.70 7.94 9.39
CA GLU A 271 18.99 6.76 9.91
C GLU A 271 17.81 7.16 10.82
N ASP A 272 17.84 8.38 11.38
CA ASP A 272 16.93 8.85 12.43
C ASP A 272 15.83 9.81 11.96
N MET A 273 15.31 9.67 10.74
CA MET A 273 14.18 10.48 10.29
C MET A 273 12.88 10.09 11.01
N ASP A 274 12.22 11.05 11.67
CA ASP A 274 10.88 10.87 12.24
C ASP A 274 9.75 11.18 11.22
N SER A 275 10.06 11.81 10.08
CA SER A 275 9.05 12.24 9.11
C SER A 275 8.46 11.10 8.26
N TYR A 276 9.20 10.01 8.07
CA TYR A 276 8.80 8.89 7.20
C TYR A 276 9.47 7.57 7.62
N VAL A 277 8.97 6.46 7.06
CA VAL A 277 9.67 5.17 6.99
C VAL A 277 10.04 4.88 5.54
N MET A 278 11.29 4.48 5.28
CA MET A 278 11.79 4.19 3.93
C MET A 278 12.16 2.72 3.77
N LEU A 279 11.67 2.12 2.70
CA LEU A 279 12.10 0.82 2.19
C LEU A 279 12.89 1.06 0.89
N ALA A 280 14.15 0.62 0.84
CA ALA A 280 14.95 0.72 -0.38
C ALA A 280 15.37 -0.68 -0.86
N ALA A 281 15.47 -0.85 -2.17
CA ALA A 281 15.77 -2.14 -2.80
C ALA A 281 17.14 -2.72 -2.45
N CYS A 282 18.09 -1.89 -2.05
CA CYS A 282 19.44 -2.30 -1.70
C CYS A 282 20.11 -1.32 -0.72
N GLY A 283 21.17 -1.79 -0.05
CA GLY A 283 21.98 -0.97 0.85
C GLY A 283 22.95 -0.03 0.11
N HIS A 284 23.73 0.71 0.88
CA HIS A 284 24.81 1.54 0.33
C HIS A 284 25.89 0.65 -0.33
N GLY A 285 26.37 1.04 -1.50
CA GLY A 285 27.35 0.28 -2.28
C GLY A 285 26.78 -0.94 -3.04
N GLU A 286 25.47 -1.19 -2.95
CA GLU A 286 24.79 -2.30 -3.61
C GLU A 286 23.91 -1.85 -4.78
N VAL A 287 23.57 -2.79 -5.66
CA VAL A 287 22.85 -2.52 -6.91
C VAL A 287 21.50 -3.23 -6.90
N ALA A 288 20.44 -2.50 -7.25
CA ALA A 288 19.11 -3.00 -7.54
C ALA A 288 18.97 -3.41 -9.01
N PHE A 289 18.45 -4.60 -9.27
CA PHE A 289 18.34 -5.20 -10.60
C PHE A 289 16.90 -5.42 -11.06
N GLU A 290 16.71 -5.37 -12.38
CA GLU A 290 15.53 -5.89 -13.06
C GLU A 290 15.67 -7.38 -13.35
N ASN A 291 14.58 -8.11 -13.16
CA ASN A 291 14.41 -9.47 -13.62
C ASN A 291 13.70 -9.43 -14.99
N ARG A 292 14.46 -9.61 -16.08
CA ARG A 292 13.90 -9.63 -17.44
C ARG A 292 12.86 -10.73 -17.67
N VAL A 293 12.98 -11.86 -16.98
CA VAL A 293 12.08 -13.01 -17.16
C VAL A 293 10.70 -12.70 -16.57
N GLU A 294 10.67 -12.14 -15.36
CA GLU A 294 9.42 -11.74 -14.72
C GLU A 294 8.94 -10.35 -15.21
N ASN A 295 9.80 -9.59 -15.90
CA ASN A 295 9.59 -8.17 -16.22
C ASN A 295 9.18 -7.36 -14.98
N ARG A 296 9.96 -7.55 -13.91
CA ARG A 296 9.78 -6.95 -12.57
C ARG A 296 11.14 -6.62 -11.95
N GLY A 297 11.19 -5.64 -11.05
CA GLY A 297 12.33 -5.46 -10.14
C GLY A 297 12.40 -6.63 -9.15
N TYR A 298 13.61 -7.11 -8.82
CA TYR A 298 13.77 -8.19 -7.84
C TYR A 298 13.13 -7.83 -6.49
N PHE A 299 13.33 -6.59 -6.04
CA PHE A 299 12.77 -6.08 -4.79
C PHE A 299 11.24 -5.93 -4.86
N SER A 300 10.73 -5.22 -5.87
CA SER A 300 9.27 -5.04 -6.02
C SER A 300 8.52 -6.37 -6.13
N SER A 301 9.08 -7.35 -6.85
CA SER A 301 8.48 -8.69 -6.99
C SER A 301 8.31 -9.38 -5.65
N VAL A 302 9.37 -9.47 -4.84
CA VAL A 302 9.30 -10.15 -3.53
C VAL A 302 8.48 -9.36 -2.51
N LEU A 303 8.55 -8.03 -2.55
CA LEU A 303 7.81 -7.17 -1.63
C LEU A 303 6.31 -7.30 -1.86
N LEU A 304 5.85 -7.19 -3.11
CA LEU A 304 4.43 -7.37 -3.44
C LEU A 304 3.94 -8.79 -3.15
N LYS A 305 4.76 -9.82 -3.38
CA LYS A 305 4.42 -11.21 -3.00
C LYS A 305 4.19 -11.33 -1.49
N LEU A 306 5.09 -10.76 -0.67
CA LEU A 306 4.95 -10.77 0.79
C LEU A 306 3.71 -9.99 1.25
N LEU A 307 3.54 -8.74 0.78
CA LEU A 307 2.43 -7.87 1.17
C LEU A 307 1.06 -8.46 0.82
N ARG A 308 0.97 -9.28 -0.24
CA ARG A 308 -0.26 -10.01 -0.60
C ARG A 308 -0.48 -11.29 0.20
N SER A 309 0.57 -11.86 0.80
CA SER A 309 0.49 -13.10 1.58
C SER A 309 0.14 -12.90 3.05
N VAL A 310 0.16 -11.65 3.54
CA VAL A 310 -0.01 -11.32 4.96
C VAL A 310 -1.06 -10.23 5.17
N GLN A 311 -1.60 -10.16 6.38
CA GLN A 311 -2.43 -9.03 6.81
C GLN A 311 -1.52 -7.84 7.11
N ILE A 312 -1.55 -6.82 6.24
CA ILE A 312 -0.63 -5.68 6.34
C ILE A 312 -0.80 -4.86 7.62
N ASP A 313 -2.00 -4.84 8.20
CA ASP A 313 -2.31 -4.18 9.47
C ASP A 313 -1.75 -4.93 10.69
N CYS A 314 -1.19 -6.13 10.49
CA CYS A 314 -0.44 -6.89 11.48
C CYS A 314 1.08 -6.95 11.21
N LEU A 315 1.56 -6.31 10.14
CA LEU A 315 2.96 -6.33 9.72
C LEU A 315 3.65 -5.01 10.07
N THR A 316 4.79 -5.06 10.78
CA THR A 316 5.65 -3.88 10.98
C THR A 316 6.56 -3.67 9.76
N TYR A 317 7.03 -2.44 9.54
CA TYR A 317 7.98 -2.18 8.44
C TYR A 317 9.29 -2.96 8.60
N GLU A 318 9.81 -3.04 9.84
CA GLU A 318 10.96 -3.87 10.18
C GLU A 318 10.70 -5.35 9.91
N GLY A 319 9.57 -5.87 10.40
CA GLY A 319 9.19 -7.28 10.20
C GLY A 319 8.99 -7.63 8.73
N CYS A 320 8.52 -6.68 7.91
CA CYS A 320 8.42 -6.84 6.47
C CYS A 320 9.77 -7.10 5.82
N ILE A 321 10.76 -6.24 6.06
CA ILE A 321 12.10 -6.42 5.47
C ILE A 321 12.78 -7.69 6.00
N GLN A 322 12.62 -8.01 7.29
CA GLN A 322 13.14 -9.25 7.87
C GLN A 322 12.49 -10.52 7.30
N SER A 323 11.26 -10.41 6.78
CA SER A 323 10.53 -11.54 6.18
C SER A 323 10.78 -11.70 4.68
N LEU A 324 11.51 -10.78 4.05
CA LEU A 324 11.85 -10.92 2.64
C LEU A 324 12.83 -12.08 2.42
N PRO A 325 12.65 -12.90 1.37
CA PRO A 325 13.64 -13.89 1.01
C PRO A 325 14.92 -13.21 0.51
N ALA A 326 16.04 -13.92 0.60
CA ALA A 326 17.29 -13.48 -0.02
C ALA A 326 17.09 -13.29 -1.53
N LEU A 327 17.56 -12.15 -2.06
CA LEU A 327 17.46 -11.86 -3.49
C LEU A 327 18.62 -12.52 -4.24
N CYS A 328 18.29 -13.44 -5.16
CA CYS A 328 19.27 -14.11 -6.00
C CYS A 328 19.58 -13.26 -7.25
N THR A 329 20.43 -12.26 -7.07
CA THR A 329 20.89 -11.32 -8.12
C THR A 329 22.36 -11.55 -8.48
N ARG A 330 22.82 -10.88 -9.55
CA ARG A 330 24.22 -11.02 -10.03
C ARG A 330 25.25 -10.43 -9.07
N GLN A 331 24.83 -9.48 -8.24
CA GLN A 331 25.60 -8.87 -7.16
C GLN A 331 24.71 -8.78 -5.91
N PRO A 332 25.27 -8.53 -4.70
CA PRO A 332 24.47 -8.33 -3.50
C PRO A 332 23.39 -7.26 -3.70
N GLN A 333 22.16 -7.62 -3.36
CA GLN A 333 21.02 -6.73 -3.32
C GLN A 333 20.24 -7.06 -2.04
N ASN A 334 20.47 -6.27 -0.98
CA ASN A 334 19.87 -6.47 0.33
C ASN A 334 18.93 -5.30 0.64
N PRO A 335 17.60 -5.51 0.57
CA PRO A 335 16.64 -4.47 0.90
C PRO A 335 16.84 -3.93 2.31
N VAL A 336 16.68 -2.62 2.48
CA VAL A 336 16.88 -1.92 3.75
C VAL A 336 15.61 -1.20 4.21
N CYS A 337 15.42 -1.14 5.53
CA CYS A 337 14.37 -0.38 6.21
C CYS A 337 15.02 0.73 7.04
N LYS A 338 14.61 1.99 6.88
CA LYS A 338 15.17 3.14 7.61
C LYS A 338 14.08 4.06 8.18
N GLY A 339 14.41 4.77 9.26
CA GLY A 339 13.56 5.76 9.94
C GLY A 339 13.30 5.41 11.41
N GLN A 340 12.86 6.38 12.21
CA GLN A 340 12.58 6.16 13.64
C GLN A 340 11.36 5.26 13.88
N ASN A 341 10.46 5.18 12.90
CA ASN A 341 9.17 4.52 13.02
C ASN A 341 9.15 3.12 12.36
N ILE A 342 10.29 2.46 12.16
CA ILE A 342 10.36 1.14 11.50
C ILE A 342 9.59 0.03 12.25
N GLY A 343 9.42 0.15 13.57
CA GLY A 343 8.61 -0.76 14.38
C GLY A 343 7.09 -0.52 14.26
N ARG A 344 6.66 0.53 13.56
CA ARG A 344 5.24 0.83 13.33
C ARG A 344 4.63 -0.20 12.37
N LEU A 345 3.35 -0.53 12.59
CA LEU A 345 2.55 -1.29 11.63
C LEU A 345 2.43 -0.53 10.31
N PHE A 346 2.35 -1.26 9.19
CA PHE A 346 2.13 -0.67 7.88
C PHE A 346 0.92 0.26 7.89
N PHE A 347 1.12 1.48 7.39
CA PHE A 347 0.11 2.55 7.36
C PHE A 347 -0.54 2.85 8.72
N ASN A 348 0.13 2.50 9.83
CA ASN A 348 -0.38 2.58 11.19
C ASN A 348 -1.70 1.79 11.38
N ALA A 349 -1.86 0.66 10.68
CA ALA A 349 -3.07 -0.17 10.67
C ALA A 349 -4.36 0.58 10.26
N LYS A 350 -4.22 1.73 9.58
CA LYS A 350 -5.37 2.52 9.10
C LYS A 350 -5.95 2.02 7.78
N VAL A 351 -5.23 1.14 7.10
CA VAL A 351 -5.68 0.49 5.87
C VAL A 351 -5.94 -0.96 6.23
N GLN A 352 -7.20 -1.33 6.33
CA GLN A 352 -7.56 -2.74 6.43
C GLN A 352 -7.18 -3.39 5.11
N GLY A 353 -6.22 -4.32 5.15
CA GLY A 353 -5.94 -5.16 3.99
C GLY A 353 -7.21 -5.91 3.62
N ALA A 354 -7.54 -6.00 2.31
CA ALA A 354 -8.55 -6.96 1.92
C ALA A 354 -8.00 -8.33 2.31
N SER A 355 -8.58 -8.88 3.36
CA SER A 355 -8.41 -10.25 3.77
C SER A 355 -8.46 -11.13 2.51
N VAL A 356 -7.30 -11.66 2.08
CA VAL A 356 -7.25 -12.86 1.25
C VAL A 356 -7.55 -14.11 2.08
N SER A 357 -7.87 -13.95 3.36
CA SER A 357 -8.41 -15.03 4.19
C SER A 357 -9.74 -15.44 3.61
N PHE A 358 -9.73 -16.60 2.99
CA PHE A 358 -10.93 -17.30 2.60
C PHE A 358 -11.70 -17.71 3.86
N ILE A 359 -13.00 -17.43 3.88
CA ILE A 359 -13.88 -17.92 4.94
C ILE A 359 -14.46 -19.26 4.48
N VAL A 360 -14.35 -20.28 5.33
CA VAL A 360 -14.87 -21.62 5.02
C VAL A 360 -16.40 -21.57 4.95
N ILE A 361 -16.97 -22.20 3.92
CA ILE A 361 -18.39 -22.50 3.84
C ILE A 361 -18.61 -23.95 4.27
N LYS A 362 -19.55 -24.15 5.19
CA LYS A 362 -20.06 -25.49 5.51
C LYS A 362 -21.50 -25.64 5.02
N PRO A 363 -21.81 -26.70 4.25
CA PRO A 363 -23.19 -27.06 3.98
C PRO A 363 -23.84 -27.62 5.25
N ASN A 364 -25.10 -27.24 5.50
CA ASN A 364 -25.94 -27.85 6.53
C ASN A 364 -27.37 -27.95 5.98
N GLY A 365 -27.81 -29.16 5.65
CA GLY A 365 -29.07 -29.38 4.92
C GLY A 365 -28.98 -28.80 3.51
N ASN A 366 -29.98 -27.99 3.14
CA ASN A 366 -30.02 -27.27 1.86
C ASN A 366 -29.39 -25.87 1.96
N ASP A 367 -28.89 -25.48 3.13
CA ASP A 367 -28.32 -24.16 3.37
C ASP A 367 -26.79 -24.22 3.43
N PHE A 368 -26.16 -23.08 3.14
CA PHE A 368 -24.71 -22.91 3.22
C PHE A 368 -24.37 -21.84 4.26
N TYR A 369 -23.35 -22.11 5.07
CA TYR A 369 -22.99 -21.26 6.20
C TYR A 369 -21.53 -20.84 6.15
N LEU A 370 -21.28 -19.53 6.15
CA LEU A 370 -20.00 -18.92 6.43
C LEU A 370 -19.62 -19.19 7.87
N GLN A 371 -18.41 -19.70 8.12
CA GLN A 371 -17.86 -19.89 9.47
C GLN A 371 -17.32 -18.59 10.08
N ALA A 372 -18.08 -17.51 9.90
CA ALA A 372 -17.85 -16.17 10.45
C ALA A 372 -19.19 -15.43 10.49
N GLY A 373 -19.31 -14.44 11.37
CA GLY A 373 -20.55 -13.76 11.68
C GLY A 373 -20.35 -12.32 12.12
N LEU A 374 -21.29 -11.83 12.92
CA LEU A 374 -21.31 -10.45 13.39
C LEU A 374 -20.03 -10.06 14.14
N SER A 375 -19.36 -11.00 14.85
CA SER A 375 -18.11 -10.69 15.56
C SER A 375 -16.93 -10.44 14.61
N GLU A 376 -17.00 -10.96 13.39
CA GLU A 376 -16.04 -10.70 12.32
C GLU A 376 -16.52 -9.58 11.37
N GLY A 377 -17.58 -8.87 11.74
CA GLY A 377 -18.12 -7.73 11.00
C GLY A 377 -19.04 -8.09 9.84
N ILE A 378 -19.49 -9.34 9.73
CA ILE A 378 -20.39 -9.80 8.66
C ILE A 378 -21.83 -9.42 9.00
N THR A 379 -22.55 -8.87 8.03
CA THR A 379 -23.94 -8.42 8.18
C THR A 379 -24.84 -9.00 7.09
N PRO A 380 -26.16 -9.16 7.36
CA PRO A 380 -27.12 -9.51 6.32
C PRO A 380 -27.04 -8.54 5.13
N GLY A 381 -26.99 -9.09 3.91
CA GLY A 381 -26.81 -8.35 2.67
C GLY A 381 -25.36 -8.28 2.14
N ASP A 382 -24.36 -8.67 2.95
CA ASP A 382 -22.98 -8.75 2.48
C ASP A 382 -22.80 -9.79 1.39
N LYS A 383 -21.98 -9.48 0.38
CA LYS A 383 -21.76 -10.34 -0.79
C LYS A 383 -20.35 -10.90 -0.81
N TYR A 384 -20.26 -12.19 -1.11
CA TYR A 384 -19.00 -12.91 -1.18
C TYR A 384 -18.89 -13.72 -2.46
N ALA A 385 -17.76 -13.59 -3.16
CA ALA A 385 -17.37 -14.48 -4.24
C ALA A 385 -16.99 -15.86 -3.69
N ILE A 386 -17.45 -16.91 -4.36
CA ILE A 386 -17.24 -18.31 -4.00
C ILE A 386 -16.07 -18.87 -4.80
N TYR A 387 -15.27 -19.71 -4.18
CA TYR A 387 -14.08 -20.33 -4.77
C TYR A 387 -14.03 -21.82 -4.45
N ALA A 388 -13.35 -22.58 -5.33
CA ALA A 388 -13.23 -24.03 -5.21
C ALA A 388 -12.22 -24.45 -4.15
N ASN A 389 -11.21 -23.63 -3.89
CA ASN A 389 -10.17 -23.84 -2.88
C ASN A 389 -9.75 -22.50 -2.25
N ASP A 390 -8.92 -22.56 -1.22
CA ASP A 390 -8.36 -21.43 -0.46
C ASP A 390 -6.98 -20.98 -0.97
N VAL A 391 -6.58 -21.43 -2.16
CA VAL A 391 -5.31 -21.02 -2.76
C VAL A 391 -5.54 -19.75 -3.57
N PRO A 392 -4.89 -18.62 -3.20
CA PRO A 392 -4.95 -17.38 -3.97
C PRO A 392 -4.02 -17.47 -5.18
N ASP A 393 -4.43 -18.20 -6.22
CA ASP A 393 -3.74 -18.26 -7.51
C ASP A 393 -4.65 -17.90 -8.68
N THR A 394 -4.06 -17.65 -9.85
CA THR A 394 -4.78 -17.28 -11.08
C THR A 394 -5.62 -18.41 -11.68
N SER A 395 -5.47 -19.65 -11.19
CA SER A 395 -6.24 -20.82 -11.61
C SER A 395 -7.51 -21.03 -10.78
N ASN A 396 -7.59 -20.43 -9.58
CA ASN A 396 -8.74 -20.45 -8.69
C ASN A 396 -9.77 -19.36 -9.06
N ALA A 397 -10.40 -19.50 -10.23
CA ALA A 397 -11.45 -18.58 -10.68
C ALA A 397 -12.69 -18.65 -9.78
N SER A 398 -13.35 -17.51 -9.58
CA SER A 398 -14.60 -17.46 -8.80
C SER A 398 -15.71 -18.29 -9.46
N LEU A 399 -16.39 -19.08 -8.65
CA LEU A 399 -17.53 -19.93 -9.02
C LEU A 399 -18.87 -19.16 -9.06
N GLY A 400 -18.91 -17.94 -8.52
CA GLY A 400 -20.14 -17.15 -8.37
C GLY A 400 -20.10 -16.22 -7.17
N THR A 401 -21.19 -15.53 -6.87
CA THR A 401 -21.33 -14.65 -5.71
C THR A 401 -22.58 -15.04 -4.92
N LEU A 402 -22.46 -15.17 -3.61
CA LEU A 402 -23.59 -15.40 -2.70
C LEU A 402 -23.73 -14.23 -1.72
N GLU A 403 -24.95 -13.99 -1.27
CA GLU A 403 -25.31 -12.93 -0.33
C GLU A 403 -25.63 -13.52 1.05
N VAL A 404 -25.27 -12.83 2.13
CA VAL A 404 -25.61 -13.24 3.49
C VAL A 404 -27.09 -12.97 3.77
N ASP A 405 -27.83 -14.00 4.17
CA ASP A 405 -29.24 -13.91 4.57
C ASP A 405 -29.38 -13.54 6.05
N VAL A 406 -28.67 -14.28 6.90
CA VAL A 406 -28.74 -14.13 8.37
C VAL A 406 -27.32 -14.20 8.91
N ALA A 407 -26.95 -13.29 9.81
CA ALA A 407 -25.67 -13.30 10.51
C ALA A 407 -25.90 -13.48 12.01
N GLU A 408 -25.36 -14.55 12.57
CA GLU A 408 -25.22 -14.77 14.02
C GLU A 408 -23.81 -14.32 14.45
N PRO A 409 -23.43 -14.33 15.74
CA PRO A 409 -22.11 -13.89 16.17
C PRO A 409 -20.95 -14.52 15.41
N PHE A 410 -20.94 -15.85 15.22
CA PHE A 410 -19.79 -16.58 14.67
C PHE A 410 -20.09 -17.36 13.37
N ILE A 411 -21.33 -17.29 12.87
CA ILE A 411 -21.77 -18.04 11.69
C ILE A 411 -22.81 -17.22 10.92
N SER A 412 -22.77 -17.28 9.59
CA SER A 412 -23.75 -16.58 8.75
C SER A 412 -24.31 -17.50 7.67
N ARG A 413 -25.63 -17.50 7.48
CA ARG A 413 -26.31 -18.25 6.43
C ARG A 413 -26.31 -17.45 5.13
N LEU A 414 -26.05 -18.13 4.01
CA LEU A 414 -26.08 -17.54 2.67
C LEU A 414 -27.45 -17.76 2.00
N LYS A 415 -27.92 -16.77 1.23
CA LYS A 415 -29.15 -16.85 0.43
C LYS A 415 -28.96 -17.79 -0.77
N ASP A 416 -29.99 -18.60 -1.03
CA ASP A 416 -30.24 -19.36 -2.27
C ASP A 416 -28.97 -19.94 -2.93
N ALA A 417 -28.27 -20.81 -2.20
CA ALA A 417 -26.98 -21.38 -2.60
C ALA A 417 -27.08 -22.77 -3.26
#